data_AF-A0A174HUL4-F1
#
_entry.id   AF-A0A174HUL4-F1
#
_cell.length_a   1.000
_cell.length_b   1.000
_cell.length_c   1.000
_cell.angle_alpha   90.00
_cell.angle_beta   90.00
_cell.angle_gamma   90.00
#
_symmetry.space_group_name_H-M   'P 1'
#
loop_
_entity.id
_entity.type
_entity.pdbx_description
1 polymer ?
#
loop_
_entity_poly.entity_id
_entity_poly.type
_entity_poly.pdbx_seq_one_letter_code
_entity_poly.pdbx_strand_id
1 'polypeptide(L)'
;MKIGDIVKSRHTGQEYRVVEMNKKHKCAYVCVPINPEKYTFFDDEVTAVTDKSWEGRAIQHVKELDENTPEGCIIDSDTILADLLEKCNYQETGLAHEIFDIYKNSADKEAVKKLFYAFTDMEFDSYLGTCMKKITRRKNTRINYLYRDASNYKKYNEVIIPGTFTEEQIHTIIDCLQGGKYFIPCEVSLPEIRFEDKTEADHPWFELSEDGFEETEAKATCYISPEYLVELFLERKKAWQDEFYVPAAWL
;
A
#
# COMPACT_ATOMS: atom_id res chain seq x y z
N MET A 1 8.32 -36.12 -35.78
CA MET A 1 7.11 -35.49 -36.34
C MET A 1 7.56 -34.29 -37.15
N LYS A 2 6.85 -33.95 -38.21
CA LYS A 2 7.04 -32.74 -38.99
C LYS A 2 5.99 -31.71 -38.57
N ILE A 3 6.28 -30.43 -38.81
CA ILE A 3 5.29 -29.37 -38.66
C ILE A 3 4.12 -29.70 -39.61
N GLY A 4 2.91 -29.73 -39.06
CA GLY A 4 1.68 -30.14 -39.75
C GLY A 4 1.21 -31.57 -39.45
N ASP A 5 2.02 -32.43 -38.83
CA ASP A 5 1.59 -33.78 -38.44
C ASP A 5 0.51 -33.72 -37.35
N ILE A 6 -0.47 -34.63 -37.45
CA ILE A 6 -1.51 -34.82 -36.43
C ILE A 6 -1.07 -35.91 -35.46
N VAL A 7 -1.09 -35.60 -34.17
CA VAL A 7 -0.64 -36.49 -33.09
C VAL A 7 -1.75 -36.64 -32.06
N LYS A 8 -1.98 -37.88 -31.63
CA LYS A 8 -3.06 -38.22 -30.70
C LYS A 8 -2.49 -38.51 -29.31
N SER A 9 -3.03 -37.84 -28.29
CA SER A 9 -2.66 -38.11 -26.89
C SER A 9 -3.04 -39.54 -26.51
N ARG A 10 -2.09 -40.32 -26.00
CA ARG A 10 -2.33 -41.69 -25.55
C ARG A 10 -3.19 -41.78 -24.29
N HIS A 11 -3.27 -40.70 -23.51
CA HIS A 11 -4.02 -40.67 -22.24
C HIS A 11 -5.45 -40.16 -22.43
N THR A 12 -5.65 -39.18 -23.32
CA THR A 12 -6.95 -38.49 -23.48
C THR A 12 -7.60 -38.72 -24.83
N GLY A 13 -6.89 -39.29 -25.81
CA GLY A 13 -7.40 -39.46 -27.17
C GLY A 13 -7.55 -38.17 -27.97
N GLN A 14 -7.19 -37.00 -27.42
CA GLN A 14 -7.28 -35.71 -28.10
C GLN A 14 -6.25 -35.60 -29.23
N GLU A 15 -6.66 -35.04 -30.37
CA GLU A 15 -5.81 -34.81 -31.54
C GLU A 15 -5.22 -33.39 -31.54
N TYR A 16 -3.92 -33.31 -31.77
CA TYR A 16 -3.14 -32.08 -31.79
C TYR A 16 -2.35 -31.96 -33.10
N ARG A 17 -2.21 -30.75 -33.62
CA ARG A 17 -1.34 -30.46 -34.77
C ARG A 17 -0.01 -29.91 -34.28
N VAL A 18 1.09 -30.44 -34.80
CA VAL A 18 2.44 -29.95 -34.51
C VAL A 18 2.65 -28.60 -35.21
N VAL A 19 2.82 -27.53 -34.44
CA VAL A 19 2.98 -26.16 -34.96
C VAL A 19 4.43 -25.68 -34.92
N GLU A 20 5.24 -26.19 -34.00
CA GLU A 20 6.62 -25.77 -33.87
C GLU A 20 7.54 -26.90 -33.37
N MET A 21 8.79 -26.89 -33.84
CA MET A 21 9.87 -27.71 -33.31
C MET A 21 10.81 -26.83 -32.49
N ASN A 22 11.03 -27.18 -31.22
CA ASN A 22 12.00 -26.50 -30.39
C ASN A 22 13.42 -26.79 -30.92
N LYS A 23 14.08 -25.77 -31.48
CA LYS A 23 15.40 -25.90 -32.12
C LYS A 23 16.51 -26.30 -31.16
N LYS A 24 16.32 -26.13 -29.84
CA LYS A 24 17.31 -26.45 -28.81
C LYS A 24 17.30 -27.92 -28.41
N HIS A 25 16.15 -28.59 -28.55
CA HIS A 25 15.98 -30.01 -28.23
C HIS A 25 15.22 -30.69 -29.38
N LYS A 26 15.94 -31.45 -30.22
CA LYS A 26 15.44 -32.12 -31.46
C LYS A 26 14.20 -33.03 -31.29
N CYS A 27 13.68 -33.19 -30.07
CA CYS A 27 12.57 -34.06 -29.73
C CYS A 27 11.41 -33.35 -29.01
N ALA A 28 11.44 -32.03 -28.84
CA ALA A 28 10.35 -31.27 -28.23
C ALA A 28 9.53 -30.51 -29.28
N TYR A 29 8.22 -30.78 -29.30
CA TYR A 29 7.26 -30.24 -30.26
C TYR A 29 6.19 -29.44 -29.52
N VAL A 30 5.84 -28.26 -30.05
CA VAL A 30 4.69 -27.48 -29.60
C VAL A 30 3.49 -27.90 -30.44
N CYS A 31 2.41 -28.30 -29.79
CA CYS A 31 1.23 -28.86 -30.43
C CYS A 31 -0.03 -28.10 -30.00
N VAL A 32 -0.92 -27.82 -30.95
CA VAL A 32 -2.19 -27.10 -30.71
C VAL A 32 -3.35 -28.05 -30.96
N PRO A 33 -4.38 -28.10 -30.09
CA PRO A 33 -5.54 -28.98 -30.28
C PRO A 33 -6.29 -28.64 -31.56
N ILE A 34 -6.66 -29.66 -32.35
CA ILE A 34 -7.28 -29.49 -33.68
C ILE A 34 -8.78 -29.13 -33.58
N ASN A 35 -9.40 -29.34 -32.43
CA ASN A 35 -10.75 -28.89 -32.13
C ASN A 35 -10.97 -28.93 -30.61
N PRO A 36 -10.94 -27.78 -29.90
CA PRO A 36 -11.28 -27.76 -28.48
C PRO A 36 -12.76 -28.03 -28.28
N GLU A 37 -13.68 -27.35 -28.99
CA GLU A 37 -15.12 -27.67 -29.06
C GLU A 37 -15.73 -27.13 -30.37
N LYS A 38 -16.72 -27.85 -30.90
CA LYS A 38 -17.36 -27.65 -32.22
C LYS A 38 -17.98 -26.25 -32.40
N TYR A 39 -17.52 -25.48 -33.39
CA TYR A 39 -18.35 -24.52 -34.13
C TYR A 39 -17.97 -24.55 -35.62
N THR A 40 -18.96 -24.72 -36.49
CA THR A 40 -18.82 -24.62 -37.95
C THR A 40 -19.50 -23.34 -38.41
N PHE A 41 -18.79 -22.45 -39.10
CA PHE A 41 -19.43 -21.47 -39.97
C PHE A 41 -18.75 -21.39 -41.33
N PHE A 42 -19.62 -21.24 -42.32
CA PHE A 42 -19.41 -21.25 -43.76
C PHE A 42 -18.55 -20.07 -44.23
N ASP A 43 -17.89 -20.30 -45.37
CA ASP A 43 -17.17 -19.29 -46.14
C ASP A 43 -18.05 -18.05 -46.38
N ASP A 44 -17.52 -16.87 -46.09
CA ASP A 44 -17.51 -15.77 -47.05
C ASP A 44 -16.45 -14.72 -46.68
N GLU A 45 -15.81 -14.23 -47.73
CA GLU A 45 -14.61 -13.41 -47.77
C GLU A 45 -14.98 -11.92 -47.70
N VAL A 46 -14.60 -11.18 -46.64
CA VAL A 46 -14.53 -9.70 -46.71
C VAL A 46 -13.34 -9.15 -45.92
N THR A 47 -12.65 -8.24 -46.61
CA THR A 47 -11.39 -7.55 -46.34
C THR A 47 -11.50 -6.42 -45.32
N ALA A 48 -10.56 -6.36 -44.37
CA ALA A 48 -9.75 -5.17 -44.05
C ALA A 48 -8.79 -5.47 -42.89
N VAL A 49 -7.56 -4.98 -43.01
CA VAL A 49 -6.45 -4.90 -42.04
C VAL A 49 -6.82 -5.21 -40.58
N THR A 50 -6.91 -6.49 -40.21
CA THR A 50 -7.15 -6.92 -38.82
C THR A 50 -5.95 -7.68 -38.30
N ASP A 51 -5.69 -7.47 -37.01
CA ASP A 51 -4.78 -8.28 -36.22
C ASP A 51 -5.12 -9.76 -36.49
N LYS A 52 -4.17 -10.49 -37.10
CA LYS A 52 -4.40 -11.88 -37.52
C LYS A 52 -4.38 -12.84 -36.33
N SER A 53 -4.18 -12.35 -35.11
CA SER A 53 -4.29 -13.12 -33.89
C SER A 53 -5.71 -13.65 -33.70
N TRP A 54 -5.85 -14.75 -32.97
CA TRP A 54 -7.16 -15.33 -32.68
C TRP A 54 -7.98 -14.40 -31.77
N GLU A 55 -7.31 -13.65 -30.88
CA GLU A 55 -7.90 -12.65 -30.01
C GLU A 55 -8.53 -11.50 -30.82
N GLY A 56 -7.81 -10.97 -31.81
CA GLY A 56 -8.32 -9.89 -32.67
C GLY A 56 -9.59 -10.28 -33.42
N ARG A 57 -9.62 -11.51 -33.96
CA ARG A 57 -10.80 -12.06 -34.64
C ARG A 57 -11.97 -12.31 -33.69
N ALA A 58 -11.70 -12.82 -32.48
CA ALA A 58 -12.72 -13.06 -31.47
C ALA A 58 -13.36 -11.75 -30.97
N ILE A 59 -12.55 -10.71 -30.71
CA ILE A 59 -13.04 -9.40 -30.28
C ILE A 59 -13.95 -8.78 -31.34
N GLN A 60 -13.56 -8.85 -32.62
CA GLN A 60 -14.39 -8.32 -33.71
C GLN A 60 -15.73 -9.06 -33.78
N HIS A 61 -15.73 -10.38 -33.64
CA HIS A 61 -16.95 -11.16 -33.69
C HIS A 61 -17.88 -10.89 -32.49
N VAL A 62 -17.33 -10.71 -31.28
CA VAL A 62 -18.13 -10.32 -30.10
C VAL A 62 -18.84 -8.99 -30.34
N LYS A 63 -18.14 -7.99 -30.90
CA LYS A 63 -18.75 -6.69 -31.23
C LYS A 63 -19.89 -6.82 -32.26
N GLU A 64 -19.69 -7.64 -33.29
CA GLU A 64 -20.71 -7.90 -34.31
C GLU A 64 -21.93 -8.63 -33.73
N LEU A 65 -21.74 -9.50 -32.74
CA LEU A 65 -22.84 -10.16 -32.02
C LEU A 65 -23.61 -9.16 -31.16
N ASP A 66 -22.92 -8.32 -30.38
CA ASP A 66 -23.53 -7.27 -29.57
C ASP A 66 -24.42 -6.32 -30.41
N GLU A 67 -23.99 -5.97 -31.63
CA GLU A 67 -24.75 -5.09 -32.55
C GLU A 67 -26.01 -5.75 -33.16
N ASN A 68 -26.08 -7.08 -33.23
CA ASN A 68 -27.13 -7.80 -33.97
C ASN A 68 -28.14 -8.54 -33.09
N THR A 69 -28.16 -8.30 -31.79
CA THR A 69 -28.99 -9.11 -30.89
C THR A 69 -30.42 -8.52 -30.73
N PRO A 70 -31.51 -9.29 -30.95
CA PRO A 70 -32.89 -8.79 -30.86
C PRO A 70 -33.34 -8.54 -29.42
N GLU A 71 -34.12 -7.46 -29.19
CA GLU A 71 -34.69 -7.09 -27.88
C GLU A 71 -35.38 -8.28 -27.18
N GLY A 72 -34.90 -8.63 -25.98
CA GLY A 72 -35.70 -9.45 -25.06
C GLY A 72 -34.95 -10.17 -23.95
N CYS A 73 -33.75 -10.68 -24.18
CA CYS A 73 -32.91 -11.35 -23.16
C CYS A 73 -31.48 -11.45 -23.69
N ILE A 74 -30.62 -10.48 -23.38
CA ILE A 74 -29.24 -10.48 -23.86
C ILE A 74 -28.36 -10.14 -22.67
N ILE A 75 -27.57 -11.10 -22.23
CA ILE A 75 -26.41 -10.84 -21.37
C ILE A 75 -25.35 -10.30 -22.34
N ASP A 76 -25.28 -8.98 -22.49
CA ASP A 76 -24.28 -8.32 -23.33
C ASP A 76 -22.87 -8.46 -22.74
N SER A 77 -21.84 -8.17 -23.53
CA SER A 77 -20.44 -8.27 -23.10
C SER A 77 -20.15 -7.44 -21.83
N ASP A 78 -20.84 -6.31 -21.66
CA ASP A 78 -20.79 -5.45 -20.48
C ASP A 78 -21.38 -6.13 -19.24
N THR A 79 -22.53 -6.82 -19.36
CA THR A 79 -23.14 -7.59 -18.26
C THR A 79 -22.21 -8.71 -17.77
N ILE A 80 -21.52 -9.39 -18.70
CA ILE A 80 -20.53 -10.43 -18.33
C ILE A 80 -19.33 -9.81 -17.61
N LEU A 81 -18.83 -8.68 -18.09
CA LEU A 81 -17.70 -7.99 -17.49
C LEU A 81 -18.03 -7.49 -16.07
N ALA A 82 -19.23 -6.92 -15.88
CA ALA A 82 -19.70 -6.47 -14.58
C ALA A 82 -19.76 -7.63 -13.57
N ASP A 83 -20.33 -8.78 -13.98
CA ASP A 83 -20.39 -10.00 -13.16
C ASP A 83 -19.01 -10.52 -12.75
N LEU A 84 -18.01 -10.40 -13.63
CA LEU A 84 -16.64 -10.82 -13.36
C LEU A 84 -15.95 -9.86 -12.38
N LEU A 85 -16.14 -8.55 -12.56
CA LEU A 85 -15.59 -7.53 -11.66
C LEU A 85 -16.20 -7.65 -10.26
N GLU A 86 -17.50 -7.89 -10.13
CA GLU A 86 -18.15 -8.07 -8.83
C GLU A 86 -17.61 -9.30 -8.06
N LYS A 87 -17.22 -10.36 -8.79
CA LYS A 87 -16.65 -11.58 -8.21
C LYS A 87 -15.16 -11.46 -7.87
N CYS A 88 -14.48 -10.39 -8.28
CA CYS A 88 -13.07 -10.20 -7.95
C CYS A 88 -12.88 -10.03 -6.44
N ASN A 89 -12.06 -10.89 -5.82
CA ASN A 89 -11.76 -10.79 -4.40
C ASN A 89 -10.79 -9.63 -4.13
N TYR A 90 -11.33 -8.46 -3.79
CA TYR A 90 -10.54 -7.27 -3.47
C TYR A 90 -9.76 -7.36 -2.14
N GLN A 91 -10.01 -8.39 -1.31
CA GLN A 91 -9.52 -8.44 0.08
C GLN A 91 -8.30 -9.35 0.29
N GLU A 92 -8.07 -10.40 -0.53
CA GLU A 92 -6.97 -11.36 -0.28
C GLU A 92 -5.71 -11.15 -1.14
N THR A 93 -5.80 -10.76 -2.42
CA THR A 93 -4.63 -10.64 -3.31
C THR A 93 -4.20 -9.19 -3.57
N GLY A 94 -4.98 -8.20 -3.12
CA GLY A 94 -4.64 -6.79 -3.26
C GLY A 94 -4.54 -6.37 -4.72
N LEU A 95 -5.67 -6.40 -5.46
CA LEU A 95 -5.78 -5.99 -6.86
C LEU A 95 -5.04 -4.68 -7.19
N ALA A 96 -5.00 -3.72 -6.27
CA ALA A 96 -4.25 -2.48 -6.42
C ALA A 96 -2.74 -2.72 -6.64
N HIS A 97 -2.12 -3.64 -5.88
CA HIS A 97 -0.71 -4.00 -6.03
C HIS A 97 -0.44 -4.68 -7.38
N GLU A 98 -1.31 -5.58 -7.81
CA GLU A 98 -1.20 -6.21 -9.14
C GLU A 98 -1.29 -5.17 -10.26
N ILE A 99 -2.20 -4.21 -10.17
CA ILE A 99 -2.31 -3.09 -11.11
C ILE A 99 -1.01 -2.26 -11.11
N PHE A 100 -0.42 -2.00 -9.94
CA PHE A 100 0.86 -1.27 -9.86
C PHE A 100 2.00 -2.04 -10.51
N ASP A 101 2.06 -3.36 -10.32
CA ASP A 101 3.08 -4.22 -10.93
C ASP A 101 2.90 -4.32 -12.45
N ILE A 102 1.66 -4.47 -12.94
CA ILE A 102 1.35 -4.44 -14.37
C ILE A 102 1.76 -3.08 -14.95
N TYR A 103 1.36 -1.98 -14.31
CA TYR A 103 1.77 -0.65 -14.74
C TYR A 103 3.28 -0.53 -14.78
N LYS A 104 4.02 -1.00 -13.77
CA LYS A 104 5.48 -0.92 -13.69
C LYS A 104 6.18 -1.77 -14.76
N ASN A 105 5.65 -2.95 -15.07
CA ASN A 105 6.27 -3.90 -16.00
C ASN A 105 5.82 -3.73 -17.46
N SER A 106 4.71 -3.03 -17.72
CA SER A 106 4.22 -2.78 -19.08
C SER A 106 5.18 -1.89 -19.89
N ALA A 107 5.37 -2.18 -21.17
CA ALA A 107 6.06 -1.28 -22.10
C ALA A 107 5.17 -0.09 -22.50
N ASP A 108 3.86 -0.31 -22.63
CA ASP A 108 2.89 0.74 -22.94
C ASP A 108 2.12 1.12 -21.67
N LYS A 109 2.56 2.21 -21.04
CA LYS A 109 1.91 2.74 -19.83
C LYS A 109 0.55 3.34 -20.13
N GLU A 110 0.36 3.92 -21.32
CA GLU A 110 -0.87 4.63 -21.65
C GLU A 110 -2.02 3.68 -21.98
N ALA A 111 -1.73 2.52 -22.56
CA ALA A 111 -2.73 1.45 -22.67
C ALA A 111 -3.24 1.04 -21.27
N VAL A 112 -2.35 0.91 -20.28
CA VAL A 112 -2.72 0.55 -18.90
C VAL A 112 -3.54 1.67 -18.24
N LYS A 113 -3.17 2.94 -18.40
CA LYS A 113 -3.95 4.07 -17.87
C LYS A 113 -5.35 4.15 -18.49
N LYS A 114 -5.47 3.99 -19.81
CA LYS A 114 -6.76 3.97 -20.51
C LYS A 114 -7.65 2.81 -20.06
N LEU A 115 -7.05 1.63 -19.88
CA LEU A 115 -7.76 0.46 -19.37
C LEU A 115 -8.26 0.69 -17.94
N PHE A 116 -7.42 1.26 -17.06
CA PHE A 116 -7.81 1.63 -15.70
C PHE A 116 -8.97 2.63 -15.70
N TYR A 117 -8.90 3.65 -16.55
CA TYR A 117 -9.98 4.63 -16.70
C TYR A 117 -11.28 3.97 -17.17
N ALA A 118 -11.22 3.05 -18.14
CA ALA A 118 -12.40 2.34 -18.65
C ALA A 118 -13.15 1.54 -17.57
N PHE A 119 -12.43 0.96 -16.60
CA PHE A 119 -13.06 0.19 -15.52
C PHE A 119 -13.52 1.03 -14.32
N THR A 120 -12.87 2.17 -14.06
CA THR A 120 -13.06 2.91 -12.80
C THR A 120 -13.68 4.29 -12.98
N ASP A 121 -13.75 4.78 -14.21
CA ASP A 121 -14.06 6.16 -14.56
C ASP A 121 -13.21 7.19 -13.79
N MET A 122 -11.99 6.78 -13.41
CA MET A 122 -11.02 7.60 -12.68
C MET A 122 -9.67 7.57 -13.38
N GLU A 123 -9.11 8.76 -13.59
CA GLU A 123 -7.75 8.89 -14.13
C GLU A 123 -6.73 8.22 -13.20
N PHE A 124 -5.84 7.42 -13.76
CA PHE A 124 -4.87 6.64 -12.97
C PHE A 124 -4.01 7.54 -12.07
N ASP A 125 -3.58 8.70 -12.58
CA ASP A 125 -2.78 9.65 -11.80
C ASP A 125 -3.59 10.30 -10.65
N SER A 126 -4.90 10.50 -10.85
CA SER A 126 -5.83 10.98 -9.80
C SER A 126 -6.05 9.91 -8.73
N TYR A 127 -6.15 8.64 -9.14
CA TYR A 127 -6.20 7.50 -8.22
C TYR A 127 -4.93 7.43 -7.36
N LEU A 128 -3.74 7.54 -7.96
CA LEU A 128 -2.48 7.56 -7.21
C LEU A 128 -2.44 8.73 -6.21
N GLY A 129 -2.86 9.93 -6.61
CA GLY A 129 -2.96 11.09 -5.72
C GLY A 129 -3.95 10.86 -4.57
N THR A 130 -5.08 10.19 -4.84
CA THR A 130 -6.07 9.82 -3.83
C THR A 130 -5.52 8.77 -2.87
N CYS A 131 -4.80 7.76 -3.37
CA CYS A 131 -4.10 6.76 -2.57
C CYS A 131 -3.08 7.44 -1.64
N MET A 132 -2.22 8.31 -2.16
CA MET A 132 -1.28 9.07 -1.32
C MET A 132 -2.03 9.90 -0.28
N LYS A 133 -3.13 10.59 -0.63
CA LYS A 133 -3.87 11.40 0.34
C LYS A 133 -4.58 10.58 1.42
N LYS A 134 -5.18 9.44 1.06
CA LYS A 134 -6.04 8.64 1.95
C LYS A 134 -5.27 7.56 2.71
N ILE A 135 -4.29 6.92 2.07
CA ILE A 135 -3.40 5.94 2.70
C ILE A 135 -2.42 6.69 3.62
N THR A 136 -1.88 7.83 3.18
CA THR A 136 -1.06 8.70 4.03
C THR A 136 -1.91 9.57 4.95
N ARG A 137 -3.00 9.03 5.55
CA ARG A 137 -3.49 9.57 6.83
C ARG A 137 -2.29 9.53 7.77
N ARG A 138 -1.58 10.65 7.89
CA ARG A 138 -0.42 10.76 8.77
C ARG A 138 -0.98 10.57 10.17
N LYS A 139 -0.84 9.35 10.68
CA LYS A 139 -1.07 9.10 12.09
C LYS A 139 -0.15 10.03 12.85
N ASN A 140 -0.71 10.63 13.88
CA ASN A 140 0.04 11.41 14.83
C ASN A 140 0.51 10.46 15.93
N THR A 141 1.49 10.88 16.72
CA THR A 141 1.87 10.14 17.92
C THR A 141 1.45 10.93 19.13
N ARG A 142 0.65 10.29 19.98
CA ARG A 142 0.40 10.73 21.35
C ARG A 142 1.60 10.30 22.19
N ILE A 143 2.18 11.24 22.91
CA ILE A 143 3.24 10.99 23.90
C ILE A 143 2.67 11.30 25.27
N ASN A 144 2.66 10.29 26.13
CA ASN A 144 2.23 10.38 27.52
C ASN A 144 3.47 10.39 28.42
N TYR A 145 3.52 11.34 29.35
CA TYR A 145 4.58 11.43 30.36
C TYR A 145 3.99 11.88 31.70
N LEU A 146 4.71 11.58 32.78
CA LEU A 146 4.20 11.67 34.14
C LEU A 146 5.05 12.58 35.00
N TYR A 147 4.42 13.57 35.64
CA TYR A 147 5.02 14.31 36.74
C TYR A 147 4.69 13.65 38.09
N ARG A 148 5.66 13.64 39.00
CA ARG A 148 5.46 13.30 40.42
C ARG A 148 5.94 14.45 41.29
N ASP A 149 5.19 14.72 42.34
CA ASP A 149 5.65 15.60 43.41
C ASP A 149 6.39 14.81 44.50
N ALA A 150 6.90 15.54 45.50
CA ALA A 150 7.60 14.95 46.64
C ALA A 150 6.74 14.00 47.50
N SER A 151 5.42 14.14 47.43
CA SER A 151 4.45 13.28 48.13
C SER A 151 3.94 12.12 47.26
N ASN A 152 4.55 11.90 46.09
CA ASN A 152 4.20 10.87 45.11
C ASN A 152 2.79 11.00 44.50
N TYR A 153 2.20 12.19 44.51
CA TYR A 153 1.01 12.49 43.70
C TYR A 153 1.39 12.56 42.22
N LYS A 154 0.50 12.05 41.38
CA LYS A 154 0.73 11.86 39.94
C LYS A 154 -0.03 12.89 39.12
N LYS A 155 0.65 13.52 38.16
CA LYS A 155 0.03 14.37 37.14
C LYS A 155 0.40 13.90 35.74
N TYR A 156 -0.59 13.38 35.01
CA TYR A 156 -0.41 12.91 33.64
C TYR A 156 -0.40 14.08 32.66
N ASN A 157 0.53 14.02 31.72
CA ASN A 157 0.70 14.97 30.65
C ASN A 157 0.56 14.24 29.31
N GLU A 158 -0.06 14.92 28.35
CA GLU A 158 -0.30 14.40 27.01
C GLU A 158 0.11 15.45 25.98
N VAL A 159 0.79 15.02 24.93
CA VAL A 159 1.05 15.83 23.74
C VAL A 159 0.83 14.99 22.49
N ILE A 160 0.29 15.58 21.44
CA ILE A 160 0.05 14.92 20.15
C ILE A 160 0.94 15.61 19.11
N ILE A 161 1.86 14.85 18.54
CA ILE A 161 2.87 15.31 17.58
C ILE A 161 2.50 14.80 16.19
N PRO A 162 2.62 15.63 15.13
CA PRO A 162 2.32 15.20 13.78
C PRO A 162 3.33 14.15 13.28
N GLY A 163 2.84 13.04 12.74
CA GLY A 163 3.68 11.93 12.27
C GLY A 163 3.87 10.83 13.30
N THR A 164 4.58 9.77 12.89
CA THR A 164 4.84 8.56 13.69
C THR A 164 6.32 8.46 14.06
N PHE A 165 6.61 7.89 15.22
CA PHE A 165 7.98 7.56 15.61
C PHE A 165 8.32 6.11 15.26
N THR A 166 9.51 5.87 14.73
CA THR A 166 10.04 4.51 14.58
C THR A 166 10.52 3.97 15.93
N GLU A 167 10.61 2.65 16.08
CA GLU A 167 11.18 2.02 17.28
C GLU A 167 12.60 2.55 17.57
N GLU A 168 13.42 2.75 16.54
CA GLU A 168 14.77 3.32 16.69
C GLU A 168 14.75 4.76 17.22
N GLN A 169 13.81 5.59 16.76
CA GLN A 169 13.64 6.95 17.26
C GLN A 169 13.18 6.95 18.73
N ILE A 170 12.26 6.07 19.09
CA ILE A 170 11.79 5.90 20.48
C ILE A 170 12.96 5.48 21.37
N HIS A 171 13.68 4.42 21.02
CA HIS A 171 14.86 3.97 21.77
C HIS A 171 15.90 5.08 21.90
N THR A 172 16.16 5.85 20.84
CA THR A 172 17.08 6.99 20.88
C THR A 172 16.64 8.03 21.91
N ILE A 173 15.34 8.36 21.96
CA ILE A 173 14.78 9.28 22.95
C ILE A 173 14.95 8.72 24.37
N ILE A 174 14.62 7.44 24.58
CA ILE A 174 14.74 6.78 25.90
C ILE A 174 16.20 6.74 26.37
N ASP A 175 17.15 6.49 25.46
CA ASP A 175 18.59 6.51 25.72
C ASP A 175 19.13 7.91 26.04
N CYS A 176 18.38 8.97 25.76
CA CYS A 176 18.73 10.34 26.14
C CYS A 176 18.24 10.70 27.56
N LEU A 177 17.28 9.95 28.11
CA LEU A 177 16.72 10.22 29.43
C LEU A 177 17.76 10.01 30.54
N GLN A 178 17.70 10.82 31.59
CA GLN A 178 18.50 10.61 32.79
C GLN A 178 18.06 9.30 33.46
N GLY A 179 19.00 8.38 33.66
CA GLY A 179 18.72 7.04 34.18
C GLY A 179 17.74 6.23 33.32
N GLY A 180 17.58 6.57 32.03
CA GLY A 180 16.65 5.90 31.12
C GLY A 180 15.17 6.17 31.42
N LYS A 181 14.85 7.17 32.26
CA LYS A 181 13.46 7.42 32.70
C LYS A 181 13.08 8.89 32.81
N TYR A 182 14.03 9.78 33.15
CA TYR A 182 13.71 11.15 33.53
C TYR A 182 14.12 12.18 32.47
N PHE A 183 13.26 13.18 32.25
CA PHE A 183 13.52 14.33 31.38
C PHE A 183 12.79 15.60 31.83
N ILE A 184 13.05 16.71 31.11
CA ILE A 184 12.40 18.01 31.33
C ILE A 184 11.70 18.43 30.04
N PRO A 185 10.35 18.42 29.98
CA PRO A 185 9.61 18.68 28.75
C PRO A 185 9.88 20.05 28.14
N CYS A 186 10.00 21.13 28.92
CA CYS A 186 10.19 22.48 28.37
C CYS A 186 11.55 22.64 27.63
N GLU A 187 12.56 21.86 27.99
CA GLU A 187 13.89 21.88 27.34
C GLU A 187 13.90 21.21 25.95
N VAL A 188 12.85 20.42 25.66
CA VAL A 188 12.62 19.75 24.37
C VAL A 188 11.33 20.25 23.71
N SER A 189 10.87 21.46 24.07
CA SER A 189 9.68 22.13 23.52
C SER A 189 8.36 21.37 23.72
N LEU A 190 8.25 20.56 24.77
CA LEU A 190 7.03 19.89 25.17
C LEU A 190 6.33 20.64 26.32
N PRO A 191 4.99 20.62 26.38
CA PRO A 191 4.24 21.32 27.42
C PRO A 191 4.47 20.70 28.81
N GLU A 192 4.21 21.49 29.86
CA GLU A 192 4.34 21.02 31.25
C GLU A 192 3.11 21.40 32.05
N ILE A 193 2.43 20.40 32.58
CA ILE A 193 1.32 20.54 33.53
C ILE A 193 1.79 19.97 34.86
N ARG A 194 1.94 20.86 35.84
CA ARG A 194 2.36 20.57 37.22
C ARG A 194 1.24 20.91 38.20
N PHE A 195 1.48 20.69 39.49
CA PHE A 195 0.59 21.18 40.56
C PHE A 195 0.78 22.68 40.79
N GLU A 196 -0.27 23.38 41.22
CA GLU A 196 -0.26 24.84 41.41
C GLU A 196 0.57 25.26 42.63
N ASP A 197 0.57 24.44 43.68
CA ASP A 197 1.32 24.68 44.91
C ASP A 197 2.73 24.10 44.78
N LYS A 198 3.73 24.97 44.54
CA LYS A 198 5.13 24.56 44.53
C LYS A 198 5.64 24.33 45.95
N THR A 199 6.19 23.16 46.22
CA THR A 199 6.88 22.85 47.48
C THR A 199 8.40 22.86 47.30
N GLU A 200 9.17 23.05 48.38
CA GLU A 200 10.65 23.02 48.33
C GLU A 200 11.22 21.67 47.85
N ALA A 201 10.41 20.61 47.88
CA ALA A 201 10.81 19.27 47.46
C ALA A 201 10.41 18.96 46.00
N ASP A 202 9.85 19.92 45.27
CA ASP A 202 9.44 19.73 43.88
C ASP A 202 10.66 19.70 42.94
N HIS A 203 10.76 18.63 42.17
CA HIS A 203 11.82 18.47 41.18
C HIS A 203 11.35 18.84 39.76
N PRO A 204 12.27 19.13 38.82
CA PRO A 204 11.91 19.47 37.44
C PRO A 204 11.55 18.24 36.58
N TRP A 205 11.84 17.02 37.05
CA TRP A 205 11.80 15.80 36.26
C TRP A 205 10.39 15.25 35.99
N PHE A 206 10.21 14.76 34.77
CA PHE A 206 9.07 13.98 34.30
C PHE A 206 9.55 12.58 33.90
N GLU A 207 8.68 11.58 34.08
CA GLU A 207 8.89 10.20 33.70
C GLU A 207 8.36 9.95 32.28
N LEU A 208 9.19 9.37 31.42
CA LEU A 208 8.83 8.88 30.09
C LEU A 208 9.35 7.45 29.91
N SER A 209 8.58 6.64 29.19
CA SER A 209 8.91 5.26 28.85
C SER A 209 8.51 4.97 27.40
N GLU A 210 8.99 3.86 26.85
CA GLU A 210 8.65 3.39 25.50
C GLU A 210 7.13 3.23 25.32
N ASP A 211 6.44 2.69 26.33
CA ASP A 211 4.98 2.56 26.35
C ASP A 211 4.24 3.92 26.36
N GLY A 212 4.95 5.03 26.51
CA GLY A 212 4.38 6.38 26.46
C GLY A 212 4.00 6.83 25.06
N PHE A 213 4.48 6.14 24.01
CA PHE A 213 4.28 6.51 22.62
C PHE A 213 3.15 5.67 21.99
N GLU A 214 2.08 6.33 21.57
CA GLU A 214 0.92 5.68 20.97
C GLU A 214 0.57 6.35 19.63
N GLU A 215 0.35 5.56 18.58
CA GLU A 215 -0.22 6.10 17.34
C GLU A 215 -1.68 6.54 17.55
N THR A 216 -2.05 7.69 17.00
CA THR A 216 -3.40 8.26 17.14
C THR A 216 -3.85 9.02 15.89
N GLU A 217 -5.16 9.03 15.66
CA GLU A 217 -5.82 9.86 14.64
C GLU A 217 -6.24 11.23 15.20
N ALA A 218 -6.00 11.49 16.48
CA ALA A 218 -6.32 12.76 17.13
C ALA A 218 -5.49 13.91 16.54
N LYS A 219 -6.03 15.13 16.54
CA LYS A 219 -5.35 16.31 15.98
C LYS A 219 -4.10 16.65 16.80
N ALA A 220 -3.03 17.03 16.10
CA ALA A 220 -1.80 17.50 16.74
C ALA A 220 -2.06 18.68 17.68
N THR A 221 -1.46 18.61 18.88
CA THR A 221 -1.49 19.68 19.88
C THR A 221 -0.15 20.42 19.95
N CYS A 222 0.93 19.81 19.46
CA CYS A 222 2.24 20.44 19.31
C CYS A 222 2.78 20.19 17.89
N TYR A 223 3.16 21.25 17.18
CA TYR A 223 3.60 21.20 15.78
C TYR A 223 5.12 21.11 15.66
N ILE A 224 5.69 20.04 16.21
CA ILE A 224 7.10 19.64 16.06
C ILE A 224 7.16 18.38 15.19
N SER A 225 8.23 18.13 14.43
CA SER A 225 8.38 16.86 13.72
C SER A 225 9.05 15.79 14.61
N PRO A 226 8.81 14.49 14.37
CA PRO A 226 9.48 13.42 15.11
C PRO A 226 11.01 13.52 15.04
N GLU A 227 11.55 13.85 13.87
CA GLU A 227 13.00 14.00 13.65
C GLU A 227 13.56 15.15 14.49
N TYR A 228 12.86 16.30 14.49
CA TYR A 228 13.31 17.46 15.25
C TYR A 228 13.20 17.22 16.76
N LEU A 229 12.18 16.49 17.22
CA LEU A 229 12.09 16.10 18.63
C LEU A 229 13.28 15.22 19.03
N VAL A 230 13.64 14.22 18.22
CA VAL A 230 14.81 13.37 18.49
C VAL A 230 16.09 14.19 18.57
N GLU A 231 16.28 15.17 17.68
CA GLU A 231 17.42 16.09 17.72
C GLU A 231 17.49 16.87 19.06
N LEU A 232 16.37 17.41 19.53
CA LEU A 232 16.31 18.10 20.83
C LEU A 232 16.71 17.17 22.00
N PHE A 233 16.24 15.92 22.01
CA PHE A 233 16.65 14.95 23.03
C PHE A 233 18.15 14.64 22.95
N LEU A 234 18.71 14.49 21.74
CA LEU A 234 20.14 14.24 21.52
C LEU A 234 21.01 15.41 21.99
N GLU A 235 20.60 16.65 21.73
CA GLU A 235 21.28 17.85 22.22
C GLU A 235 21.33 17.89 23.74
N ARG A 236 20.26 17.43 24.40
CA ARG A 236 20.11 17.48 25.85
C ARG A 236 20.64 16.28 26.62
N LYS A 237 20.90 15.15 25.95
CA LYS A 237 21.44 13.91 26.54
C LYS A 237 22.61 14.14 27.49
N LYS A 238 23.55 15.02 27.13
CA LYS A 238 24.73 15.32 27.96
C LYS A 238 24.42 16.24 29.15
N ALA A 239 23.46 17.15 28.98
CA ALA A 239 23.10 18.12 30.02
C ALA A 239 22.35 17.45 31.18
N TRP A 240 21.54 16.42 30.91
CA TRP A 240 20.75 15.74 31.94
C TRP A 240 21.56 14.78 32.79
N GLN A 241 22.72 14.35 32.30
CA GLN A 241 23.61 13.43 32.99
C GLN A 241 24.58 14.13 33.97
N ASP A 242 24.52 15.46 34.08
CA ASP A 242 25.30 16.23 35.05
C ASP A 242 24.66 16.14 36.45
N GLU A 243 25.40 15.61 37.42
CA GLU A 243 24.97 15.50 38.84
C GLU A 243 24.66 16.86 39.48
N PHE A 244 25.13 17.96 38.88
CA PHE A 244 24.89 19.33 39.33
C PHE A 244 23.92 20.09 38.43
N TYR A 245 23.14 19.42 37.59
CA TYR A 245 22.19 20.08 36.70
C TYR A 245 21.20 20.95 37.50
N VAL A 246 21.35 22.27 37.39
CA VAL A 246 20.39 23.29 37.86
C VAL A 246 19.69 23.85 36.63
N PRO A 247 18.36 23.68 36.48
CA PRO A 247 17.67 24.20 35.31
C PRO A 247 17.77 25.72 35.25
N ALA A 248 17.88 26.30 34.06
CA ALA A 248 18.03 27.75 33.87
C ALA A 248 16.88 28.57 34.48
N ALA A 249 15.71 27.97 34.68
CA ALA A 249 14.56 28.59 35.34
C ALA A 249 14.73 28.77 36.88
N TRP A 250 15.83 28.28 37.45
CA TRP A 250 16.12 28.29 38.89
C TRP A 250 17.40 29.09 39.24
N LEU A 251 18.02 29.74 38.26
CA LEU A 251 19.10 30.71 38.39
C LEU A 251 18.57 32.14 38.22
#